data_AF-F0J9M9-F1
#
_entry.id   AF-F0J9M9-F1
#
_cell.length_a   1.000
_cell.length_b   1.000
_cell.length_c   1.000
_cell.angle_alpha   90.00
_cell.angle_beta   90.00
_cell.angle_gamma   90.00
#
_symmetry.space_group_name_H-M   'P 1'
#
loop_
_entity.id
_entity.type
_entity.pdbx_description
1 polymer ?
#
loop_
_entity_poly.entity_id
_entity_poly.type
_entity_poly.pdbx_seq_one_letter_code
_entity_poly.pdbx_strand_id
1 'polypeptide(L)'
;FAFLLSSSDEMLVALRSAVSSSPKLASKSLRRCTASSSEASAIASTSTALRTLSKEEIDRKRDVSRLPPREYARVVKLQYTSPTMEFEYTIKNMRKDYAKFGSATGINPGIMWPSKEELQDLVHIEKKFYPTLQQLFDEDSAKQQAEVEARRLREEEIERNMAKLANARIAMLEREA
;
A
#
# COMPACT_ATOMS: atom_id res chain seq x y z
N PHE A 1 6.22 -0.81 35.72
CA PHE A 1 7.28 0.16 36.02
C PHE A 1 7.40 1.12 34.85
N ALA A 2 6.86 2.32 35.01
CA ALA A 2 6.93 3.42 34.06
C ALA A 2 7.69 4.57 34.74
N PHE A 3 8.61 5.21 33.99
CA PHE A 3 9.29 6.51 34.15
C PHE A 3 10.69 6.35 33.53
N LEU A 4 11.02 6.97 32.40
CA LEU A 4 11.21 8.39 32.07
C LEU A 4 12.70 8.75 32.00
N LEU A 5 13.03 9.43 30.89
CA LEU A 5 14.05 10.47 30.65
C LEU A 5 14.80 10.15 29.34
N SER A 6 15.09 11.09 28.44
CA SER A 6 14.68 12.48 28.22
C SER A 6 15.48 12.96 27.01
N SER A 7 14.88 13.87 26.25
CA SER A 7 15.53 15.03 25.63
C SER A 7 16.73 14.86 24.70
N SER A 8 16.52 15.24 23.43
CA SER A 8 17.31 16.14 22.55
C SER A 8 16.77 15.85 21.14
N ASP A 9 16.07 16.69 20.39
CA ASP A 9 16.29 18.10 20.11
C ASP A 9 14.96 18.75 19.67
N GLU A 10 14.54 19.79 20.39
CA GLU A 10 13.80 20.91 19.82
C GLU A 10 14.76 22.10 19.81
N MET A 11 15.09 22.64 18.64
CA MET A 11 15.42 24.06 18.48
C MET A 11 14.97 24.54 17.11
N LEU A 12 13.84 25.24 17.12
CA LEU A 12 13.60 26.57 16.52
C LEU A 12 14.46 26.97 15.31
N VAL A 13 13.79 27.42 14.23
CA VAL A 13 13.69 28.85 13.89
C VAL A 13 12.80 29.02 12.66
N ALA A 14 11.81 29.88 12.82
CA ALA A 14 10.94 30.41 11.78
C ALA A 14 11.70 31.36 10.84
N LEU A 15 11.41 31.31 9.52
CA LEU A 15 11.60 32.45 8.62
C LEU A 15 10.69 32.35 7.39
N ARG A 16 9.59 33.10 7.49
CA ARG A 16 9.01 34.02 6.50
C ARG A 16 9.32 33.75 5.00
N SER A 17 8.22 33.50 4.27
CA SER A 17 7.85 34.09 2.97
C SER A 17 8.96 34.40 1.96
N ALA A 18 8.96 33.65 0.85
CA ALA A 18 9.42 34.16 -0.43
C ALA A 18 8.51 33.66 -1.55
N VAL A 19 7.66 34.58 -2.01
CA VAL A 19 7.08 34.62 -3.34
C VAL A 19 8.17 34.36 -4.38
N SER A 20 7.96 33.38 -5.27
CA SER A 20 8.62 33.32 -6.57
C SER A 20 7.56 32.88 -7.59
N SER A 21 7.01 33.86 -8.31
CA SER A 21 7.45 34.26 -9.64
C SER A 21 6.79 33.40 -10.72
N SER A 22 5.52 33.70 -10.98
CA SER A 22 4.84 33.25 -12.20
C SER A 22 5.51 33.88 -13.42
N PRO A 23 5.77 33.13 -14.51
CA PRO A 23 6.26 33.74 -15.74
C PRO A 23 5.21 34.70 -16.31
N LYS A 24 5.65 35.94 -16.57
CA LYS A 24 4.86 36.99 -17.21
C LYS A 24 4.24 36.47 -18.50
N LEU A 25 2.91 36.36 -18.53
CA LEU A 25 2.17 36.29 -19.78
C LEU A 25 2.36 37.63 -20.49
N ALA A 26 3.11 37.63 -21.58
CA ALA A 26 3.22 38.76 -22.49
C ALA A 26 1.81 39.09 -23.01
N SER A 27 1.33 40.29 -22.71
CA SER A 27 0.09 40.84 -23.26
C SER A 27 0.28 41.05 -24.76
N LYS A 28 -0.18 40.07 -25.56
CA LYS A 28 -0.31 40.28 -27.00
C LYS A 28 -1.50 41.21 -27.24
N SER A 29 -1.16 42.49 -27.23
CA SER A 29 -1.66 43.61 -28.03
C SER A 29 -3.00 43.38 -28.73
N LEU A 30 -3.96 44.22 -28.33
CA LEU A 30 -5.24 44.50 -28.97
C LEU A 30 -5.16 44.42 -30.50
N ARG A 31 -5.84 43.42 -31.10
CA ARG A 31 -6.19 43.49 -32.51
C ARG A 31 -7.30 44.52 -32.67
N ARG A 32 -6.94 45.64 -33.29
CA ARG A 32 -7.80 46.71 -33.73
C ARG A 32 -8.70 46.18 -34.86
N CYS A 33 -10.00 46.08 -34.62
CA CYS A 33 -10.98 45.82 -35.68
C CYS A 33 -11.23 47.14 -36.42
N THR A 34 -10.72 47.26 -37.65
CA THR A 34 -11.24 48.23 -38.62
C THR A 34 -12.12 47.47 -39.59
N ALA A 35 -13.43 47.68 -39.47
CA ALA A 35 -14.37 47.28 -40.49
C ALA A 35 -14.20 48.20 -41.70
N SER A 36 -13.76 47.64 -42.83
CA SER A 36 -14.00 48.26 -44.14
C SER A 36 -14.70 47.23 -45.00
N SER A 37 -15.96 47.53 -45.29
CA SER A 37 -16.81 46.87 -46.26
C SER A 37 -16.18 46.96 -47.66
N SER A 38 -15.69 45.84 -48.17
CA SER A 38 -15.70 45.59 -49.61
C SER A 38 -15.98 44.11 -49.83
N GLU A 39 -17.08 43.91 -50.53
CA GLU A 39 -17.76 42.69 -50.88
C GLU A 39 -16.87 41.63 -51.56
N ALA A 40 -17.23 40.37 -51.28
CA ALA A 40 -17.36 39.31 -52.26
C ALA A 40 -16.27 39.17 -53.35
N SER A 41 -15.21 38.41 -53.06
CA SER A 41 -14.58 37.52 -54.06
C SER A 41 -13.50 36.61 -53.44
N ALA A 42 -13.88 35.78 -52.48
CA ALA A 42 -13.07 34.60 -52.13
C ALA A 42 -13.89 33.52 -51.43
N ILE A 43 -15.11 33.27 -51.93
CA ILE A 43 -15.82 32.01 -51.64
C ILE A 43 -15.36 31.00 -52.70
N ALA A 44 -14.05 30.81 -52.80
CA ALA A 44 -13.41 29.86 -53.70
C ALA A 44 -12.44 29.05 -52.85
N SER A 45 -12.84 27.80 -52.54
CA SER A 45 -12.04 26.71 -51.97
C SER A 45 -12.13 26.37 -50.47
N THR A 46 -13.25 26.59 -49.78
CA THR A 46 -13.43 26.02 -48.41
C THR A 46 -14.48 24.92 -48.30
N SER A 47 -14.81 24.26 -49.40
CA SER A 47 -15.32 22.89 -49.37
C SER A 47 -14.22 21.96 -49.88
N THR A 48 -13.99 20.83 -49.20
CA THR A 48 -13.11 19.74 -49.64
C THR A 48 -11.62 19.86 -49.31
N ALA A 49 -11.31 19.60 -48.05
CA ALA A 49 -10.62 18.34 -47.78
C ALA A 49 -11.26 17.75 -46.53
N LEU A 50 -12.11 16.73 -46.70
CA LEU A 50 -12.38 15.80 -45.61
C LEU A 50 -11.03 15.17 -45.28
N ARG A 51 -10.26 15.81 -44.38
CA ARG A 51 -9.07 15.18 -43.79
C ARG A 51 -9.63 13.99 -43.02
N THR A 52 -9.59 12.82 -43.65
CA THR A 52 -9.78 11.55 -42.97
C THR A 52 -8.67 11.47 -41.95
N LEU A 53 -8.99 11.89 -40.73
CA LEU A 53 -8.08 11.79 -39.61
C LEU A 53 -7.66 10.32 -39.50
N SER A 54 -6.38 10.10 -39.26
CA SER A 54 -5.89 8.76 -38.96
C SER A 54 -6.65 8.20 -37.76
N LYS A 55 -6.80 6.88 -37.70
CA LYS A 55 -7.46 6.20 -36.55
C LYS A 55 -6.87 6.69 -35.22
N GLU A 56 -5.56 6.89 -35.17
CA GLU A 56 -4.84 7.39 -34.00
C GLU A 56 -5.18 8.85 -33.61
N GLU A 57 -5.43 9.73 -34.58
CA GLU A 57 -5.89 11.10 -34.31
C GLU A 57 -7.34 11.13 -33.80
N ILE A 58 -8.19 10.24 -34.32
CA ILE A 58 -9.56 10.09 -33.86
C ILE A 58 -9.56 9.57 -32.42
N ASP A 59 -8.77 8.53 -32.13
CA ASP A 59 -8.67 7.94 -30.79
C ASP A 59 -8.12 8.95 -29.78
N ARG A 60 -7.13 9.79 -30.17
CA ARG A 60 -6.64 10.90 -29.34
C ARG A 60 -7.70 11.94 -29.02
N LYS A 61 -8.56 12.31 -29.99
CA LYS A 61 -9.64 13.27 -29.76
C LYS A 61 -10.78 12.69 -28.91
N ARG A 62 -10.97 11.38 -28.94
CA ARG A 62 -11.97 10.66 -28.14
C ARG A 62 -11.49 10.31 -26.75
N ASP A 63 -10.20 10.43 -26.47
CA ASP A 63 -9.64 10.16 -25.16
C ASP A 63 -10.15 11.18 -24.13
N VAL A 64 -11.05 10.72 -23.27
CA VAL A 64 -11.61 11.48 -22.14
C VAL A 64 -10.96 11.10 -20.81
N SER A 65 -9.99 10.19 -20.81
CA SER A 65 -9.37 9.67 -19.59
C SER A 65 -8.55 10.71 -18.83
N ARG A 66 -8.13 11.79 -19.51
CA ARG A 66 -7.24 12.84 -19.01
C ARG A 66 -5.92 12.29 -18.44
N LEU A 67 -5.56 11.07 -18.82
CA LEU A 67 -4.32 10.42 -18.39
C LEU A 67 -3.13 11.00 -19.16
N PRO A 68 -1.94 11.06 -18.55
CA PRO A 68 -0.73 11.37 -19.30
C PRO A 68 -0.47 10.27 -20.34
N PRO A 69 0.16 10.59 -21.49
CA PRO A 69 0.29 9.66 -22.61
C PRO A 69 0.87 8.29 -22.24
N ARG A 70 1.83 8.27 -21.30
CA ARG A 70 2.48 7.05 -20.82
C ARG A 70 1.52 6.14 -20.04
N GLU A 71 0.70 6.71 -19.16
CA GLU A 71 -0.28 5.95 -18.38
C GLU A 71 -1.43 5.48 -19.25
N TYR A 72 -1.88 6.31 -20.20
CA TYR A 72 -2.87 5.91 -21.18
C TYR A 72 -2.42 4.69 -21.99
N ALA A 73 -1.18 4.70 -22.50
CA ALA A 73 -0.61 3.56 -23.21
C ALA A 73 -0.54 2.31 -22.32
N ARG A 74 -0.11 2.46 -21.06
CA ARG A 74 0.09 1.35 -20.13
C ARG A 74 -1.22 0.74 -19.62
N VAL A 75 -2.21 1.56 -19.32
CA VAL A 75 -3.46 1.14 -18.65
C VAL A 75 -4.57 0.89 -19.67
N VAL A 76 -4.77 1.80 -20.62
CA VAL A 76 -5.88 1.72 -21.59
C VAL A 76 -5.48 0.87 -22.80
N LYS A 77 -4.29 1.10 -23.37
CA LYS A 77 -3.82 0.32 -24.53
C LYS A 77 -3.13 -0.99 -24.14
N LEU A 78 -2.85 -1.20 -22.85
CA LEU A 78 -2.08 -2.35 -22.34
C LEU A 78 -0.75 -2.56 -23.07
N GLN A 79 -0.09 -1.45 -23.44
CA GLN A 79 1.21 -1.46 -24.10
C GLN A 79 2.32 -1.26 -23.08
N TYR A 80 3.35 -2.12 -23.15
CA TYR A 80 4.52 -1.96 -22.32
C TYR A 80 5.25 -0.67 -22.68
N THR A 81 5.55 0.13 -21.66
CA THR A 81 6.35 1.35 -21.79
C THR A 81 7.59 1.20 -20.93
N SER A 82 8.76 1.43 -21.53
CA SER A 82 10.04 1.33 -20.82
C SER A 82 10.04 2.19 -19.55
N PRO A 83 10.64 1.70 -18.46
CA PRO A 83 10.98 2.51 -17.31
C PRO A 83 11.79 3.74 -17.71
N THR A 84 11.46 4.90 -17.12
CA THR A 84 12.14 6.18 -17.38
C THR A 84 12.90 6.65 -16.15
N MET A 85 12.38 6.36 -14.96
CA MET A 85 12.97 6.78 -13.68
C MET A 85 13.68 5.61 -13.00
N GLU A 86 14.71 5.91 -12.20
CA GLU A 86 15.56 4.89 -11.56
C GLU A 86 14.77 3.95 -10.63
N PHE A 87 13.84 4.48 -9.84
CA PHE A 87 13.04 3.65 -8.92
C PHE A 87 12.12 2.65 -9.64
N GLU A 88 11.83 2.85 -10.92
CA GLU A 88 11.05 1.91 -11.72
C GLU A 88 11.86 0.65 -12.05
N TYR A 89 13.21 0.73 -12.03
CA TYR A 89 14.14 -0.40 -12.21
C TYR A 89 14.31 -1.25 -10.95
N THR A 90 13.26 -1.39 -10.16
CA THR A 90 13.27 -2.32 -9.02
C THR A 90 12.77 -3.69 -9.47
N ILE A 91 13.36 -4.78 -8.96
CA ILE A 91 12.92 -6.17 -9.23
C ILE A 91 11.41 -6.31 -9.04
N LYS A 92 10.85 -5.73 -7.98
CA LYS A 92 9.40 -5.72 -7.70
C LYS A 92 8.57 -5.08 -8.82
N ASN A 93 9.05 -4.02 -9.45
CA ASN A 93 8.34 -3.33 -10.53
C ASN A 93 8.48 -4.09 -11.85
N MET A 94 9.67 -4.61 -12.14
CA MET A 94 9.89 -5.53 -13.27
C MET A 94 8.99 -6.75 -13.18
N ARG A 95 8.82 -7.31 -11.97
CA ARG A 95 7.91 -8.43 -11.72
C ARG A 95 6.45 -8.08 -12.05
N LYS A 96 5.98 -6.88 -11.65
CA LYS A 96 4.63 -6.39 -11.96
C LYS A 96 4.43 -6.14 -13.44
N ASP A 97 5.41 -5.58 -14.11
CA ASP A 97 5.34 -5.30 -15.55
C ASP A 97 5.28 -6.60 -16.35
N TYR A 98 6.10 -7.59 -15.99
CA TYR A 98 6.01 -8.92 -16.60
C TYR A 98 4.66 -9.60 -16.33
N ALA A 99 4.10 -9.48 -15.13
CA ALA A 99 2.78 -10.03 -14.83
C ALA A 99 1.64 -9.37 -15.66
N LYS A 100 1.78 -8.09 -16.00
CA LYS A 100 0.77 -7.32 -16.76
C LYS A 100 0.90 -7.50 -18.27
N PHE A 101 2.11 -7.39 -18.79
CA PHE A 101 2.38 -7.34 -20.24
C PHE A 101 2.99 -8.65 -20.77
N GLY A 102 3.36 -9.58 -19.89
CA GLY A 102 3.94 -10.87 -20.24
C GLY A 102 5.29 -10.74 -20.95
N SER A 103 5.49 -11.60 -21.94
CA SER A 103 6.70 -11.66 -22.76
C SER A 103 6.93 -10.42 -23.61
N ALA A 104 5.92 -9.56 -23.82
CA ALA A 104 6.07 -8.31 -24.56
C ALA A 104 7.06 -7.33 -23.90
N THR A 105 7.36 -7.52 -22.61
CA THR A 105 8.35 -6.74 -21.87
C THR A 105 9.80 -7.11 -22.21
N GLY A 106 10.05 -8.29 -22.77
CA GLY A 106 11.41 -8.82 -22.98
C GLY A 106 12.17 -9.17 -21.68
N ILE A 107 11.49 -9.14 -20.52
CA ILE A 107 12.10 -9.49 -19.23
C ILE A 107 12.19 -11.02 -19.11
N ASN A 108 13.30 -11.53 -18.60
CA ASN A 108 13.47 -12.96 -18.35
C ASN A 108 12.49 -13.44 -17.27
N PRO A 109 11.65 -14.48 -17.53
CA PRO A 109 10.68 -14.98 -16.57
C PRO A 109 11.29 -15.51 -15.26
N GLY A 110 12.57 -15.88 -15.27
CA GLY A 110 13.29 -16.33 -14.08
C GLY A 110 13.30 -15.30 -12.95
N ILE A 111 13.13 -14.01 -13.27
CA ILE A 111 13.02 -12.95 -12.25
C ILE A 111 11.80 -13.11 -11.33
N MET A 112 10.79 -13.88 -11.75
CA MET A 112 9.59 -14.17 -10.94
C MET A 112 9.92 -14.93 -9.66
N TRP A 113 10.98 -15.73 -9.68
CA TRP A 113 11.39 -16.53 -8.55
C TRP A 113 12.38 -15.76 -7.67
N PRO A 114 12.40 -16.04 -6.35
CA PRO A 114 13.40 -15.45 -5.46
C PRO A 114 14.80 -15.89 -5.85
N SER A 115 15.78 -15.05 -5.55
CA SER A 115 17.18 -15.45 -5.65
C SER A 115 17.50 -16.54 -4.62
N LYS A 116 18.64 -17.22 -4.77
CA LYS A 116 19.08 -18.23 -3.81
C LYS A 116 19.24 -17.65 -2.40
N GLU A 117 19.73 -16.42 -2.30
CA GLU A 117 19.91 -15.70 -1.03
C GLU A 117 18.56 -15.32 -0.42
N GLU A 118 17.66 -14.72 -1.22
CA GLU A 118 16.29 -14.40 -0.79
C GLU A 118 15.55 -15.65 -0.30
N LEU A 119 15.75 -16.79 -0.98
CA LEU A 119 15.13 -18.06 -0.60
C LEU A 119 15.66 -18.57 0.74
N GLN A 120 16.97 -18.45 1.00
CA GLN A 120 17.56 -18.83 2.29
C GLN A 120 17.02 -17.97 3.43
N ASP A 121 16.88 -16.67 3.21
CA ASP A 121 16.30 -15.73 4.18
C ASP A 121 14.84 -16.07 4.48
N LEU A 122 14.04 -16.35 3.45
CA LEU A 122 12.65 -16.76 3.61
C LEU A 122 12.52 -18.05 4.43
N VAL A 123 13.35 -19.05 4.13
CA VAL A 123 13.38 -20.32 4.88
C VAL A 123 13.82 -20.10 6.33
N HIS A 124 14.76 -19.18 6.58
CA HIS A 124 15.19 -18.85 7.93
C HIS A 124 14.08 -18.16 8.72
N ILE A 125 13.40 -17.18 8.12
CA ILE A 125 12.25 -16.48 8.72
C ILE A 125 11.13 -17.47 9.02
N GLU A 126 10.80 -18.35 8.06
CA GLU A 126 9.77 -19.37 8.24
C GLU A 126 10.08 -20.25 9.47
N LYS A 127 11.28 -20.83 9.52
CA LYS A 127 11.70 -21.70 10.63
C LYS A 127 11.77 -21.00 11.98
N LYS A 128 12.12 -19.71 12.01
CA LYS A 128 12.33 -18.96 13.25
C LYS A 128 11.01 -18.48 13.86
N PHE A 129 10.07 -18.02 13.03
CA PHE A 129 8.86 -17.37 13.50
C PHE A 129 7.61 -18.24 13.39
N TYR A 130 7.63 -19.25 12.52
CA TYR A 130 6.48 -20.11 12.28
C TYR A 130 6.82 -21.55 12.70
N PRO A 131 6.36 -21.98 13.89
CA PRO A 131 6.56 -23.36 14.32
C PRO A 131 5.81 -24.33 13.41
N THR A 132 6.21 -25.59 13.47
CA THR A 132 5.53 -26.66 12.73
C THR A 132 4.16 -26.97 13.35
N LEU A 133 3.24 -27.51 12.55
CA LEU A 133 1.90 -27.91 13.03
C LEU A 133 1.98 -28.93 14.18
N GLN A 134 2.96 -29.84 14.14
CA GLN A 134 3.17 -30.83 15.20
C GLN A 134 3.53 -30.15 16.52
N GLN A 135 4.47 -29.21 16.50
CA GLN A 135 4.84 -28.43 17.69
C GLN A 135 3.63 -27.67 18.27
N LEU A 136 2.78 -27.11 17.42
CA LEU A 136 1.56 -26.43 17.88
C LEU A 136 0.59 -27.39 18.58
N PHE A 137 0.41 -28.61 18.06
CA PHE A 137 -0.44 -29.62 18.71
C PHE A 137 0.14 -30.10 20.04
N ASP A 138 1.45 -30.27 20.12
CA ASP A 138 2.13 -30.67 21.35
C ASP A 138 2.02 -29.57 22.42
N GLU A 139 2.23 -28.31 22.03
CA GLU A 139 2.05 -27.15 22.91
C GLU A 139 0.61 -27.01 23.41
N ASP A 140 -0.37 -27.19 22.53
CA ASP A 140 -1.78 -27.10 22.90
C ASP A 140 -2.17 -28.23 23.84
N SER A 141 -1.75 -29.46 23.54
CA SER A 141 -1.97 -30.62 24.42
C SER A 141 -1.34 -30.42 25.79
N ALA A 142 -0.11 -29.88 25.86
CA ALA A 142 0.57 -29.58 27.11
C ALA A 142 -0.15 -28.48 27.91
N LYS A 143 -0.65 -27.43 27.25
CA LYS A 143 -1.46 -26.38 27.89
C LYS A 143 -2.75 -26.95 28.47
N GLN A 144 -3.47 -27.76 27.71
CA GLN A 144 -4.71 -28.41 28.17
C GLN A 144 -4.47 -29.29 29.40
N GLN A 145 -3.39 -30.09 29.40
CA GLN A 145 -3.03 -30.92 30.54
C GLN A 145 -2.68 -30.08 31.77
N ALA A 146 -1.90 -29.02 31.60
CA ALA A 146 -1.54 -28.11 32.69
C ALA A 146 -2.77 -27.41 33.30
N GLU A 147 -3.74 -27.00 32.48
CA GLU A 147 -4.99 -26.41 32.94
C GLU A 147 -5.86 -27.40 33.74
N VAL A 148 -5.94 -28.65 33.28
CA VAL A 148 -6.66 -29.72 33.99
C VAL A 148 -6.04 -30.00 35.35
N GLU A 149 -4.72 -30.12 35.41
CA GLU A 149 -3.99 -30.34 36.66
C GLU A 149 -4.14 -29.16 37.62
N ALA A 150 -4.03 -27.92 37.12
CA ALA A 150 -4.24 -26.71 37.92
C ALA A 150 -5.68 -26.64 38.47
N ARG A 151 -6.67 -27.04 37.69
CA ARG A 151 -8.07 -27.13 38.13
C ARG A 151 -8.23 -28.16 39.24
N ARG A 152 -7.65 -29.36 39.08
CA ARG A 152 -7.71 -30.42 40.09
C ARG A 152 -7.11 -29.98 41.42
N LEU A 153 -5.92 -29.38 41.40
CA LEU A 153 -5.25 -28.89 42.61
C LEU A 153 -6.08 -27.81 43.33
N ARG A 154 -6.75 -26.93 42.56
CA ARG A 154 -7.65 -25.91 43.10
C ARG A 154 -8.87 -26.54 43.76
N GLU A 155 -9.47 -27.55 43.15
CA GLU A 155 -10.62 -28.29 43.70
C GLU A 155 -10.23 -29.01 45.00
N GLU A 156 -9.09 -29.71 45.03
CA GLU A 156 -8.55 -30.37 46.23
C GLU A 156 -8.27 -29.37 47.38
N GLU A 157 -7.82 -28.16 47.05
CA GLU A 157 -7.64 -27.10 48.04
C GLU A 157 -8.97 -26.58 48.60
N ILE A 158 -9.95 -26.35 47.72
CA ILE A 158 -11.30 -25.95 48.13
C ILE A 158 -11.89 -26.98 49.07
N GLU A 159 -11.81 -28.27 48.75
CA GLU A 159 -12.32 -29.36 49.60
C GLU A 159 -11.66 -29.36 50.99
N ARG A 160 -10.33 -29.24 51.05
CA ARG A 160 -9.60 -29.13 52.32
C ARG A 160 -10.04 -27.92 53.14
N ASN A 161 -10.29 -26.79 52.50
CA ASN A 161 -10.74 -25.57 53.17
C ASN A 161 -12.21 -25.67 53.63
N MET A 162 -13.08 -26.31 52.83
CA MET A 162 -14.48 -26.56 53.19
C MET A 162 -14.59 -27.48 54.40
N ALA A 163 -13.74 -28.51 54.51
CA ALA A 163 -13.69 -29.39 55.67
C ALA A 163 -13.29 -28.63 56.95
N LYS A 164 -12.32 -27.70 56.86
CA LYS A 164 -11.93 -26.84 57.99
C LYS A 164 -13.04 -25.87 58.39
N LEU A 165 -13.79 -25.35 57.42
CA LEU A 165 -14.90 -24.41 57.64
C LEU A 165 -16.00 -25.02 58.51
N ALA A 166 -16.34 -26.30 58.30
CA ALA A 166 -17.37 -26.98 59.10
C ALA A 166 -17.01 -27.02 60.59
N ASN A 167 -15.76 -27.36 60.92
CA ASN A 167 -15.27 -27.37 62.30
C ASN A 167 -15.18 -25.96 62.89
N ALA A 168 -14.71 -24.99 62.11
CA ALA A 168 -14.63 -23.59 62.55
C ALA A 168 -16.02 -23.00 62.86
N ARG A 169 -17.03 -23.38 62.08
CA ARG A 169 -18.42 -22.98 62.32
C ARG A 169 -18.96 -23.50 63.64
N ILE A 170 -18.72 -24.78 63.96
CA ILE A 170 -19.14 -25.38 65.23
C ILE A 170 -18.50 -24.65 66.41
N ALA A 171 -17.18 -24.43 66.35
CA ALA A 171 -16.44 -23.73 67.39
C ALA A 171 -16.89 -22.27 67.60
N MET A 172 -17.36 -21.59 66.55
CA MET A 172 -17.93 -20.24 66.67
C MET A 172 -19.27 -20.25 67.41
N LEU A 173 -20.17 -21.17 67.06
CA LEU A 173 -21.48 -21.30 67.71
C LEU A 173 -21.35 -21.65 69.19
N GLU A 174 -20.39 -22.51 69.55
CA GLU A 174 -20.08 -22.84 70.95
C GLU A 174 -19.55 -21.66 71.78
N ARG A 175 -19.02 -20.62 71.12
CA ARG A 175 -18.52 -19.41 71.79
C ARG A 175 -19.60 -18.37 72.06
N GLU A 176 -20.69 -18.41 71.30
CA GLU A 176 -21.80 -17.46 71.37
C GLU A 176 -22.94 -17.95 72.28
N ALA A 177 -22.97 -19.25 72.61
CA ALA A 177 -23.90 -19.87 73.56
C ALA A 177 -23.43 -19.74 75.01
#